data_AF-A0A1F5G329-F1
#
_entry.id   AF-A0A1F5G329-F1
#
_cell.length_a   1.000
_cell.length_b   1.000
_cell.length_c   1.000
_cell.angle_alpha   90.00
_cell.angle_beta   90.00
_cell.angle_gamma   90.00
#
_symmetry.space_group_name_H-M   'P 1'
#
loop_
_entity.id
_entity.type
_entity.pdbx_description
1 polymer ?
#
loop_
_entity_poly.entity_id
_entity_poly.type
_entity_poly.pdbx_seq_one_letter_code
_entity_poly.pdbx_strand_id
1 'polypeptide(L)'
;MKHTFWHHVITVLVLEAENFLWIFVSITLAVSGFVIFANTYYLFFKAAVGLPLILAGVFAFILKMNSLFIDLFDFKKIQHLCKFCHTS
;
A
#
# COMPACT_ATOMS: atom_id res chain seq x y z
N MET A 1 16.35 19.05 11.59
CA MET A 1 17.60 18.59 10.92
C MET A 1 17.74 19.30 9.58
N LYS A 2 18.95 19.65 9.11
CA LYS A 2 19.10 20.25 7.76
C LYS A 2 18.60 19.26 6.71
N HIS A 3 17.64 19.66 5.88
CA HIS A 3 17.25 18.94 4.66
C HIS A 3 18.47 18.81 3.75
N THR A 4 19.19 17.70 3.87
CA THR A 4 20.27 17.34 2.96
C THR A 4 19.71 16.40 1.89
N PHE A 5 20.31 16.41 0.71
CA PHE A 5 19.95 15.49 -0.38
C PHE A 5 19.88 14.03 0.10
N TRP A 6 20.81 13.62 0.96
CA TRP A 6 20.84 12.30 1.60
C TRP A 6 19.60 11.98 2.43
N HIS A 7 19.15 12.92 3.26
CA HIS A 7 17.95 12.75 4.07
C HIS A 7 16.68 12.59 3.20
N HIS A 8 16.63 13.30 2.07
CA HIS A 8 15.55 13.17 1.10
C HIS A 8 15.56 11.79 0.43
N VAL A 9 16.72 11.34 -0.06
CA VAL A 9 16.86 10.01 -0.68
C VAL A 9 16.48 8.89 0.28
N ILE A 10 16.91 8.95 1.54
CA ILE A 10 16.54 7.95 2.56
C ILE A 10 15.03 7.96 2.81
N THR A 11 14.40 9.14 2.89
CA THR A 11 12.96 9.25 3.10
C THR A 11 12.18 8.59 1.94
N VAL A 12 12.59 8.85 0.69
CA VAL A 12 11.97 8.24 -0.49
C VAL A 12 12.13 6.72 -0.47
N LEU A 13 13.33 6.22 -0.19
CA LEU A 13 13.58 4.76 -0.12
C LEU A 13 12.72 4.06 0.93
N VAL A 14 12.53 4.68 2.11
CA VAL A 14 11.68 4.12 3.17
C VAL A 14 10.21 4.13 2.77
N LEU A 15 9.73 5.21 2.15
CA LEU A 15 8.35 5.33 1.69
C LEU A 15 8.03 4.32 0.58
N GLU A 16 8.96 4.15 -0.35
CA GLU A 16 8.91 3.14 -1.42
C GLU A 16 8.87 1.73 -0.84
N ALA A 17 9.77 1.40 0.10
CA ALA A 17 9.79 0.09 0.76
C ALA A 17 8.46 -0.21 1.49
N GLU A 18 7.88 0.78 2.17
CA GLU A 18 6.57 0.65 2.80
C GLU A 18 5.46 0.41 1.75
N ASN A 19 5.47 1.15 0.63
CA ASN A 19 4.51 0.94 -0.45
C ASN A 19 4.63 -0.46 -1.06
N PHE A 20 5.84 -0.97 -1.29
CA PHE A 20 6.07 -2.35 -1.74
C PHE A 20 5.52 -3.39 -0.74
N LEU A 21 5.73 -3.18 0.56
CA LEU A 21 5.19 -4.06 1.58
C LEU A 21 3.66 -4.09 1.55
N TRP A 22 3.02 -2.93 1.42
CA TRP A 22 1.57 -2.85 1.32
C TRP A 22 1.01 -3.49 0.05
N ILE A 23 1.73 -3.40 -1.07
CA ILE A 23 1.38 -4.10 -2.31
C ILE A 23 1.38 -5.61 -2.09
N PHE A 24 2.42 -6.13 -1.42
CA PHE A 24 2.49 -7.55 -1.08
C PHE A 24 1.34 -7.99 -0.17
N VAL A 25 1.00 -7.20 0.85
CA VAL A 25 -0.15 -7.45 1.74
C VAL A 25 -1.46 -7.46 0.94
N SER A 26 -1.62 -6.53 0.01
CA SER A 26 -2.82 -6.39 -0.83
C SER A 26 -3.03 -7.61 -1.74
N ILE A 27 -1.95 -8.09 -2.38
CA ILE A 27 -1.97 -9.31 -3.19
C ILE A 27 -2.33 -10.51 -2.32
N THR A 28 -1.70 -10.63 -1.15
CA THR A 28 -1.96 -11.73 -0.21
C THR A 28 -3.43 -11.76 0.21
N LEU A 29 -4.01 -10.61 0.57
CA LEU A 29 -5.43 -10.49 0.92
C LEU A 29 -6.35 -10.91 -0.24
N ALA A 30 -6.06 -10.45 -1.46
CA ALA A 30 -6.85 -10.80 -2.64
C ALA A 30 -6.81 -12.31 -2.92
N VAL A 31 -5.62 -12.92 -2.84
CA VAL A 31 -5.43 -14.37 -3.03
C VAL A 31 -6.13 -15.16 -1.93
N SER A 32 -5.98 -14.77 -0.67
CA SER A 32 -6.68 -15.42 0.45
C SER A 32 -8.19 -15.33 0.31
N GLY A 33 -8.73 -14.16 -0.07
CA GLY A 33 -10.14 -13.98 -0.36
C GLY A 33 -10.62 -14.88 -1.51
N PHE A 34 -9.81 -14.99 -2.57
CA PHE A 34 -10.10 -15.86 -3.71
C PHE A 34 -10.12 -17.34 -3.31
N VAL A 35 -9.15 -17.79 -2.51
CA VAL A 35 -9.09 -19.16 -1.99
C VAL A 35 -10.34 -19.48 -1.17
N ILE A 36 -10.75 -18.57 -0.27
CA ILE A 36 -11.98 -18.73 0.51
C ILE A 36 -13.21 -18.79 -0.42
N PHE A 37 -13.29 -17.89 -1.39
CA PHE A 37 -14.42 -17.83 -2.32
C PHE A 37 -14.52 -19.07 -3.21
N ALA A 38 -13.38 -19.61 -3.67
CA ALA A 38 -13.34 -20.80 -4.50
C ALA A 38 -13.66 -22.08 -3.73
N ASN A 39 -13.11 -22.23 -2.52
CA ASN A 39 -13.10 -23.52 -1.81
C ASN A 39 -14.18 -23.67 -0.72
N THR A 40 -14.87 -22.59 -0.33
CA THR A 40 -15.95 -22.72 0.67
C THR A 40 -17.23 -23.26 0.04
N TYR A 41 -17.97 -24.13 0.70
CA TYR A 41 -19.26 -24.61 0.17
C TYR A 41 -20.44 -23.67 0.50
N TYR A 42 -20.35 -22.95 1.62
CA TYR A 42 -21.40 -22.05 2.09
C TYR A 42 -21.43 -20.73 1.29
N LEU A 43 -22.48 -20.53 0.49
CA LEU A 43 -22.67 -19.34 -0.34
C LEU A 43 -22.62 -18.04 0.48
N PHE A 44 -23.23 -18.04 1.67
CA PHE A 44 -23.19 -16.89 2.58
C PHE A 44 -21.76 -16.55 3.01
N PHE A 45 -20.94 -17.54 3.33
CA PHE A 45 -19.54 -17.30 3.73
C PHE A 45 -18.69 -16.79 2.56
N LYS A 46 -18.93 -17.28 1.34
CA LYS A 46 -18.30 -16.73 0.12
C LYS A 46 -18.60 -15.24 -0.03
N ALA A 47 -19.87 -14.86 0.11
CA ALA A 47 -20.32 -13.49 -0.09
C ALA A 47 -19.93 -12.55 1.06
N ALA A 48 -19.95 -13.03 2.30
CA ALA A 48 -19.69 -12.21 3.49
C ALA A 48 -18.19 -12.07 3.82
N VAL A 49 -17.36 -13.04 3.44
CA VAL A 49 -15.92 -13.07 3.78
C VAL A 49 -15.05 -13.09 2.54
N GLY A 50 -15.27 -14.05 1.63
CA GLY A 50 -14.46 -14.19 0.42
C GLY A 50 -14.48 -12.94 -0.47
N LEU A 51 -15.67 -12.49 -0.87
CA LEU A 51 -15.83 -11.35 -1.77
C LEU A 51 -15.29 -10.03 -1.16
N PRO A 52 -15.57 -9.69 0.12
CA PRO A 52 -14.99 -8.50 0.73
C PRO A 52 -13.47 -8.56 0.85
N LEU A 53 -12.88 -9.72 1.14
CA LEU A 53 -11.41 -9.87 1.16
C LEU A 53 -10.78 -9.65 -0.21
N ILE A 54 -11.39 -10.18 -1.27
CA ILE A 54 -10.95 -9.94 -2.65
C ILE A 54 -11.01 -8.45 -2.95
N LEU A 55 -12.16 -7.81 -2.70
CA LEU A 55 -12.37 -6.39 -2.98
C LEU A 55 -11.40 -5.51 -2.16
N ALA A 56 -11.20 -5.81 -0.88
CA ALA A 56 -10.27 -5.06 -0.03
C ALA A 56 -8.82 -5.18 -0.53
N GLY A 57 -8.39 -6.40 -0.89
CA GLY A 57 -7.05 -6.62 -1.45
C GLY A 57 -6.85 -5.89 -2.78
N VAL A 58 -7.80 -5.99 -3.70
CA VAL A 58 -7.73 -5.30 -5.00
C VAL A 58 -7.76 -3.78 -4.84
N PHE A 59 -8.63 -3.25 -3.99
CA PHE A 59 -8.73 -1.82 -3.75
C PHE A 59 -7.45 -1.25 -3.11
N ALA A 60 -6.92 -1.93 -2.10
CA ALA A 60 -5.65 -1.55 -1.47
C ALA A 60 -4.47 -1.58 -2.47
N PHE A 61 -4.44 -2.59 -3.35
CA PHE A 61 -3.44 -2.68 -4.42
C PHE A 61 -3.49 -1.48 -5.37
N ILE A 62 -4.69 -1.11 -5.85
CA ILE A 62 -4.87 0.03 -6.76
C ILE A 62 -4.43 1.34 -6.10
N LEU A 63 -4.83 1.56 -4.84
CA LEU A 63 -4.43 2.76 -4.10
C LEU A 63 -2.91 2.87 -3.96
N LYS A 64 -2.24 1.76 -3.64
CA LYS A 64 -0.79 1.76 -3.42
C LYS A 64 0.03 1.81 -4.71
N MET A 65 -0.46 1.20 -5.79
CA MET A 65 0.12 1.37 -7.12
C MET A 65 0.05 2.83 -7.58
N ASN A 66 -1.09 3.51 -7.36
CA ASN A 66 -1.20 4.93 -7.68
C ASN A 66 -0.23 5.79 -6.84
N SER A 67 0.00 5.45 -5.57
CA SER A 67 0.98 6.14 -4.72
C SER A 67 2.42 5.99 -5.21
N LEU A 68 2.84 4.79 -5.64
CA LEU A 68 4.16 4.56 -6.23
C LEU A 68 4.45 5.52 -7.40
N PHE A 69 3.49 5.70 -8.31
CA PHE A 69 3.70 6.58 -9.47
C PHE A 69 3.71 8.07 -9.11
N ILE A 70 2.98 8.49 -8.07
CA ILE A 70 2.85 9.91 -7.72
C ILE A 70 4.03 10.39 -6.86
N ASP A 71 4.55 9.55 -5.97
CA ASP A 71 5.63 9.92 -5.06
C ASP A 71 7.00 10.05 -5.77
N LEU A 72 7.17 9.42 -6.94
CA LEU A 72 8.37 9.53 -7.78
C LEU A 72 8.49 10.85 -8.57
N PHE A 73 7.38 11.55 -8.84
CA PHE A 73 7.34 12.69 -9.77
C PHE A 73 7.10 14.06 -9.11
N ASP A 74 6.76 14.13 -7.82
CA ASP A 74 6.44 15.41 -7.15
C ASP A 74 7.30 15.69 -5.90
N PHE A 75 8.45 16.34 -6.13
CA PHE A 75 9.37 16.80 -5.09
C PHE A 75 8.73 17.69 -4.02
N LYS A 76 7.67 18.45 -4.36
CA LYS A 76 6.99 19.33 -3.38
C LYS A 76 6.17 18.54 -2.37
N LYS A 77 5.61 17.41 -2.79
CA LYS A 77 4.78 16.56 -1.93
C LYS A 77 5.61 15.79 -0.90
N ILE A 78 6.81 15.35 -1.29
CA ILE A 78 7.76 14.64 -0.40
C ILE A 78 8.22 15.53 0.76
N GLN A 79 8.37 16.84 0.55
CA GLN A 79 8.71 17.78 1.64
C GLN A 79 7.63 17.82 2.74
N HIS A 80 6.35 17.73 2.37
CA HIS A 80 5.23 17.70 3.32
C HIS A 80 5.05 16.34 4.00
N LEU A 81 5.42 15.24 3.35
CA LEU A 81 5.30 13.88 3.88
C LEU A 81 6.50 13.44 4.72
N CYS A 82 7.58 14.23 4.75
CA CYS A 82 8.78 13.88 5.49
C CYS A 82 8.52 13.89 7.00
N LYS A 83 8.33 12.69 7.57
CA LYS A 83 8.10 12.45 9.01
C LYS A 83 9.18 13.04 9.91
N PHE A 84 10.39 13.25 9.37
CA PHE A 84 11.55 13.82 10.05
C PHE A 84 11.64 15.36 9.98
N CYS A 85 10.78 16.00 9.19
CA CYS A 85 10.74 17.47 9.07
C CYS A 85 9.69 18.12 9.95
N HIS A 86 8.68 17.36 10.37
CA HIS A 86 7.70 17.81 11.37
C HIS A 86 8.25 17.81 12.81
N THR A 87 9.46 17.29 13.04
CA THR A 87 10.10 17.12 14.35
C THR A 87 11.33 18.01 14.54
N SER A 88 11.35 19.19 13.90
CA SER A 88 12.29 20.27 14.25
C SER A 88 11.64 21.63 14.27
#